data_AF-A0A976P2Q6-F1
#
_entry.id   AF-A0A976P2Q6-F1
#
_cell.length_a   1.000
_cell.length_b   1.000
_cell.length_c   1.000
_cell.angle_alpha   90.00
_cell.angle_beta   90.00
_cell.angle_gamma   90.00
#
_symmetry.space_group_name_H-M   'P 1'
#
loop_
_entity.id
_entity.type
_entity.pdbx_description
1 polymer ?
#
loop_
_entity_poly.entity_id
_entity_poly.type
_entity_poly.pdbx_seq_one_letter_code
_entity_poly.pdbx_strand_id
1 'polypeptide(L)'
;MQKYLKEMKLKNPEEWAHLVKYMTANHSDSFCVLSWGEIEKIVNYCREYQFQLDFHKTMRSFEVPALEEGIINSMINTTRSNRIEQKQKAHHNATERTKRLIDAYMHNLEVNREIEKLRSTMKAPRSTNNIKADFEKLKGDIL
;
A
#
# COMPACT_ATOMS: atom_id res chain seq x y z
N MET A 1 9.43 -0.13 -6.58
CA MET A 1 8.48 -0.07 -5.45
C MET A 1 8.80 1.07 -4.49
N GLN A 2 9.96 1.12 -3.83
CA GLN A 2 10.29 2.20 -2.89
C GLN A 2 10.19 3.62 -3.47
N LYS A 3 10.59 3.82 -4.74
CA LYS A 3 10.41 5.11 -5.42
C LYS A 3 8.92 5.49 -5.55
N TYR A 4 8.06 4.53 -5.89
CA TYR A 4 6.61 4.74 -6.03
C TYR A 4 5.92 4.96 -4.67
N LEU A 5 6.26 4.19 -3.64
CA LEU A 5 5.74 4.41 -2.28
C LEU A 5 6.17 5.78 -1.74
N LYS A 6 7.41 6.19 -2.00
CA LYS A 6 7.90 7.53 -1.65
C LYS A 6 7.15 8.62 -2.43
N GLU A 7 6.93 8.44 -3.73
CA GLU A 7 6.16 9.40 -4.54
C GLU A 7 4.69 9.49 -4.10
N MET A 8 4.04 8.37 -3.78
CA MET A 8 2.65 8.34 -3.30
C MET A 8 2.53 8.99 -1.92
N LYS A 9 3.47 8.71 -1.00
CA LYS A 9 3.57 9.36 0.31
C LYS A 9 3.74 10.88 0.17
N LEU A 10 4.45 11.36 -0.84
CA LEU A 10 4.69 12.78 -1.09
C LEU A 10 3.53 13.46 -1.83
N LYS A 11 2.89 12.79 -2.78
CA LYS A 11 1.84 13.37 -3.63
C LYS A 11 0.44 13.28 -3.01
N ASN A 12 0.12 12.17 -2.33
CA ASN A 12 -1.18 11.93 -1.69
C ASN A 12 -0.99 11.25 -0.31
N PRO A 13 -0.59 12.03 0.72
CA PRO A 13 -0.33 11.50 2.05
C PRO A 13 -1.56 10.87 2.71
N GLU A 14 -2.78 11.36 2.42
CA GLU A 14 -4.02 10.78 2.95
C GLU A 14 -4.32 9.39 2.36
N GLU A 15 -4.19 9.25 1.04
CA GLU A 15 -4.38 7.98 0.33
C GLU A 15 -3.31 6.96 0.75
N TRP A 16 -2.07 7.44 0.98
CA TRP A 16 -0.99 6.66 1.57
C TRP A 16 -1.35 6.14 2.96
N ALA A 17 -1.82 7.02 3.87
CA ALA A 17 -2.22 6.61 5.21
C ALA A 17 -3.37 5.60 5.18
N HIS A 18 -4.34 5.78 4.27
CA HIS A 18 -5.43 4.82 4.09
C HIS A 18 -4.95 3.46 3.58
N LEU A 19 -4.05 3.44 2.60
CA LEU A 19 -3.43 2.21 2.10
C LEU A 19 -2.69 1.48 3.23
N VAL A 20 -1.83 2.18 3.98
CA VAL A 20 -1.06 1.60 5.08
C VAL A 20 -2.00 1.02 6.14
N LYS A 21 -3.07 1.75 6.48
CA LYS A 21 -4.09 1.27 7.42
C LYS A 21 -4.81 0.02 6.90
N TYR A 22 -5.23 0.02 5.64
CA TYR A 22 -5.90 -1.11 5.00
C TYR A 22 -4.98 -2.34 4.94
N MET A 23 -3.74 -2.17 4.51
CA MET A 23 -2.77 -3.25 4.37
C MET A 23 -2.35 -3.81 5.73
N THR A 24 -2.16 -2.96 6.73
CA THR A 24 -1.87 -3.41 8.10
C THR A 24 -3.04 -4.18 8.70
N ALA A 25 -4.28 -3.80 8.40
CA ALA A 25 -5.47 -4.50 8.91
C ALA A 25 -5.72 -5.86 8.23
N ASN A 26 -5.44 -5.99 6.92
CA ASN A 26 -5.84 -7.15 6.12
C ASN A 26 -4.68 -8.07 5.70
N HIS A 27 -3.43 -7.55 5.71
CA HIS A 27 -2.26 -8.21 5.16
C HIS A 27 -1.00 -8.02 6.04
N SER A 28 -1.18 -7.97 7.37
CA SER A 28 -0.11 -7.68 8.34
C SER A 28 1.12 -8.60 8.27
N ASP A 29 0.93 -9.81 7.75
CA ASP A 29 1.93 -10.88 7.62
C ASP A 29 2.69 -10.85 6.28
N SER A 30 2.30 -9.96 5.37
CA SER A 30 2.82 -9.88 4.01
C SER A 30 3.17 -8.46 3.58
N PHE A 31 2.80 -7.46 4.39
CA PHE A 31 3.00 -6.04 4.14
C PHE A 31 4.32 -5.53 4.75
N CYS A 32 5.11 -4.83 3.94
CA CYS A 32 6.36 -4.18 4.33
C CYS A 32 6.38 -2.74 3.83
N VAL A 33 6.84 -1.81 4.67
CA VAL A 33 6.96 -0.40 4.30
C VAL A 33 8.41 0.05 4.26
N LEU A 34 9.27 -0.59 5.05
CA LEU A 34 10.66 -0.22 5.21
C LEU A 34 11.55 -0.95 4.18
N SER A 35 12.58 -0.25 3.73
CA SER A 35 13.70 -0.86 3.04
C SER A 35 14.54 -1.72 3.99
N TRP A 36 15.25 -2.70 3.44
CA TRP A 36 16.23 -3.46 4.22
C TRP A 36 17.25 -2.56 4.93
N GLY A 37 17.75 -1.53 4.24
CA GLY A 37 18.68 -0.57 4.84
C GLY A 37 18.08 0.29 5.96
N GLU A 38 16.77 0.57 5.92
CA GLU A 38 16.06 1.22 7.04
C GLU A 38 15.90 0.27 8.23
N ILE A 39 15.59 -1.00 7.98
CA ILE A 39 15.57 -2.05 9.01
C ILE A 39 16.94 -2.16 9.69
N GLU A 40 18.03 -2.20 8.92
CA GLU A 40 19.40 -2.27 9.46
C GLU A 40 19.73 -1.06 10.34
N LYS A 41 19.35 0.15 9.92
CA LYS A 41 19.54 1.37 10.72
C LYS A 41 18.76 1.32 12.02
N ILE A 42 17.50 0.88 11.99
CA ILE A 42 16.67 0.74 13.19
C ILE A 42 17.28 -0.32 14.13
N VAL A 43 17.71 -1.46 13.60
CA VAL A 43 18.35 -2.52 14.40
C VAL A 43 19.61 -2.02 15.07
N ASN A 44 20.47 -1.29 14.33
CA ASN A 44 21.70 -0.72 14.89
C ASN A 44 21.40 0.31 15.98
N TYR A 45 20.43 1.20 15.73
CA TYR A 45 19.96 2.17 16.72
C TYR A 45 19.43 1.47 17.98
N CYS A 46 18.55 0.49 17.83
CA CYS A 46 18.00 -0.25 18.97
C CYS A 46 19.06 -1.03 19.75
N ARG A 47 20.12 -1.53 19.10
CA ARG A 47 21.25 -2.19 19.77
C ARG A 47 22.11 -1.20 20.55
N GLU A 48 22.38 -0.04 19.97
CA GLU A 48 23.21 1.01 20.59
C GLU A 48 22.53 1.61 21.83
N TYR A 49 21.20 1.80 21.77
CA TYR A 49 20.41 2.43 22.83
C TYR A 49 19.52 1.44 23.60
N GLN A 50 19.86 0.13 23.59
CA GLN A 50 19.01 -0.95 24.14
C GLN A 50 18.63 -0.74 25.62
N PHE A 51 19.50 -0.10 26.40
CA PHE A 51 19.27 0.19 27.82
C PHE A 51 18.36 1.40 28.08
N GLN A 52 18.09 2.23 27.06
CA GLN A 52 17.36 3.48 27.18
C GLN A 52 16.01 3.47 26.45
N LEU A 53 15.79 2.49 25.57
CA LEU A 53 14.61 2.42 24.72
C LEU A 53 13.64 1.32 25.16
N ASP A 54 12.37 1.69 25.31
CA ASP A 54 11.27 0.73 25.25
C ASP A 54 11.05 0.35 23.77
N PHE A 55 11.43 -0.87 23.41
CA PHE A 55 11.35 -1.39 22.06
C PHE A 55 9.94 -1.29 21.47
N HIS A 56 8.92 -1.71 22.22
CA HIS A 56 7.54 -1.71 21.72
C HIS A 56 7.00 -0.30 21.56
N LYS A 57 7.33 0.61 22.49
CA LYS A 57 6.95 2.03 22.37
C LYS A 57 7.63 2.68 21.16
N THR A 58 8.88 2.32 20.90
CA THR A 58 9.67 2.82 19.77
C THR A 58 9.10 2.32 18.45
N MET A 59 8.83 1.02 18.32
CA MET A 59 8.25 0.43 17.10
C MET A 59 6.85 0.97 16.78
N ARG A 60 6.00 1.19 17.80
CA ARG A 60 4.71 1.86 17.63
C ARG A 60 4.84 3.28 17.08
N SER A 61 5.84 4.03 17.55
CA SER A 61 6.10 5.40 17.10
C SER A 61 6.56 5.47 15.64
N PHE A 62 7.17 4.38 15.14
CA PHE A 62 7.60 4.24 13.76
C PHE A 62 6.52 3.65 12.84
N GLU A 63 5.33 3.32 13.36
CA GLU A 63 4.23 2.69 12.60
C GLU A 63 4.68 1.44 11.83
N VAL A 64 5.58 0.67 12.43
CA VAL A 64 6.17 -0.51 11.77
C VAL A 64 5.14 -1.65 11.73
N PRO A 65 4.88 -2.26 10.56
CA PRO A 65 4.04 -3.45 10.47
C PRO A 65 4.58 -4.62 11.29
N ALA A 66 3.67 -5.48 11.77
CA ALA A 66 4.01 -6.62 12.63
C ALA A 66 5.11 -7.54 12.06
N LEU A 67 5.11 -7.78 10.73
CA LEU A 67 6.16 -8.56 10.09
C LEU A 67 7.55 -7.90 10.20
N GLU A 68 7.63 -6.59 9.96
CA GLU A 68 8.89 -5.85 10.06
C GLU A 68 9.34 -5.71 11.52
N GLU A 69 8.42 -5.51 12.47
CA GLU A 69 8.70 -5.54 13.91
C GLU A 69 9.32 -6.90 14.31
N GLY A 70 8.75 -8.01 13.83
CA GLY A 70 9.28 -9.35 14.07
C GLY A 70 10.67 -9.58 13.47
N ILE A 71 10.95 -9.02 12.29
CA ILE A 71 12.28 -9.06 11.67
C ILE A 71 13.28 -8.25 12.50
N ILE A 72 12.93 -7.01 12.85
CA ILE A 72 13.78 -6.11 13.65
C ILE A 72 14.09 -6.74 15.01
N ASN A 73 13.08 -7.22 15.74
CA ASN A 73 13.28 -7.87 17.04
C ASN A 73 14.17 -9.12 16.92
N SER A 74 13.95 -9.94 15.88
CA SER A 74 14.79 -11.10 15.63
C SER A 74 16.23 -10.71 15.31
N MET A 75 16.45 -9.60 14.61
CA MET A 75 17.77 -9.11 14.24
C MET A 75 18.50 -8.51 15.45
N ILE A 76 17.84 -7.69 16.28
CA ILE A 76 18.44 -7.14 17.50
C ILE A 76 19.06 -8.26 18.34
N ASN A 77 18.35 -9.37 18.49
CA ASN A 77 18.74 -10.52 19.31
C ASN A 77 19.64 -11.54 18.59
N THR A 78 20.02 -11.33 17.33
CA THR A 78 20.84 -12.27 16.54
C THR A 78 22.10 -11.62 15.97
N THR A 79 23.25 -12.23 16.23
CA THR A 79 24.55 -11.84 15.63
C THR A 79 25.04 -12.80 14.53
N ARG A 80 24.31 -13.89 14.25
CA ARG A 80 24.73 -14.94 13.30
C ARG A 80 24.42 -14.54 11.85
N SER A 81 25.46 -14.47 11.00
CA SER A 81 25.33 -14.09 9.57
C SER A 81 24.27 -14.88 8.81
N ASN A 82 24.28 -16.22 8.91
CA ASN A 82 23.33 -17.07 8.19
C ASN A 82 21.86 -16.75 8.53
N ARG A 83 21.57 -16.33 9.76
CA ARG A 83 20.21 -15.93 10.16
C ARG A 83 19.85 -14.56 9.61
N ILE A 84 20.80 -13.63 9.53
CA ILE A 84 20.60 -12.32 8.91
C ILE A 84 20.25 -12.49 7.44
N GLU A 85 21.00 -13.31 6.70
CA GLU A 85 20.74 -13.61 5.29
C GLU A 85 19.35 -14.23 5.07
N GLN A 86 18.94 -15.16 5.94
CA GLN A 86 17.58 -15.73 5.90
C GLN A 86 16.49 -14.68 6.10
N LYS A 87 16.71 -13.72 7.02
CA LYS A 87 15.77 -12.62 7.27
C LYS A 87 15.74 -11.63 6.11
N GLN A 88 16.88 -11.34 5.50
CA GLN A 88 16.96 -10.51 4.30
C GLN A 88 16.19 -11.13 3.14
N LYS A 89 16.33 -12.45 2.93
CA LYS A 89 15.57 -13.18 1.90
C LYS A 89 14.07 -13.16 2.19
N ALA A 90 13.67 -13.36 3.45
CA ALA A 90 12.26 -13.29 3.85
C ALA A 90 11.67 -11.88 3.64
N HIS A 91 12.41 -10.83 4.00
CA HIS A 91 12.03 -9.44 3.77
C HIS A 91 11.90 -9.14 2.27
N HIS A 92 12.85 -9.60 1.45
CA HIS A 92 12.77 -9.43 0.00
C HIS A 92 11.52 -10.10 -0.60
N ASN A 93 11.19 -11.32 -0.17
CA ASN A 93 9.98 -12.00 -0.62
C ASN A 93 8.70 -11.28 -0.16
N ALA A 94 8.68 -10.74 1.06
CA ALA A 94 7.57 -9.95 1.57
C ALA A 94 7.44 -8.61 0.82
N THR A 95 8.56 -7.99 0.46
CA THR A 95 8.64 -6.78 -0.38
C THR A 95 7.98 -7.02 -1.75
N GLU A 96 8.31 -8.12 -2.42
CA GLU A 96 7.69 -8.47 -3.71
C GLU A 96 6.19 -8.79 -3.58
N ARG A 97 5.77 -9.44 -2.48
CA ARG A 97 4.34 -9.66 -2.20
C ARG A 97 3.61 -8.34 -1.94
N THR A 98 4.20 -7.45 -1.14
CA THR A 98 3.66 -6.11 -0.89
C THR A 98 3.47 -5.35 -2.19
N LYS A 99 4.43 -5.42 -3.11
CA LYS A 99 4.32 -4.79 -4.43
C LYS A 99 3.04 -5.22 -5.14
N ARG A 100 2.82 -6.53 -5.25
CA ARG A 100 1.64 -7.10 -5.93
C ARG A 100 0.34 -6.70 -5.24
N LEU A 101 0.32 -6.66 -3.91
CA LEU A 101 -0.85 -6.24 -3.13
C LEU A 101 -1.21 -4.78 -3.38
N ILE A 102 -0.20 -3.90 -3.40
CA ILE A 102 -0.39 -2.48 -3.69
C ILE A 102 -0.85 -2.29 -5.12
N ASP A 103 -0.23 -2.95 -6.09
CA ASP A 103 -0.63 -2.88 -7.50
C ASP A 103 -2.10 -3.31 -7.68
N ALA A 104 -2.51 -4.41 -7.03
CA ALA A 104 -3.90 -4.87 -7.05
C ALA A 104 -4.87 -3.89 -6.37
N TYR A 105 -4.48 -3.29 -5.25
CA TYR A 105 -5.29 -2.29 -4.55
C TYR A 105 -5.49 -1.04 -5.39
N MET A 106 -4.42 -0.54 -6.04
CA MET A 106 -4.50 0.64 -6.90
C MET A 106 -5.35 0.37 -8.13
N HIS A 107 -5.21 -0.81 -8.75
CA HIS A 107 -6.07 -1.21 -9.86
C HIS A 107 -7.56 -1.22 -9.46
N ASN A 108 -7.87 -1.77 -8.28
CA ASN A 108 -9.24 -1.77 -7.77
C ASN A 108 -9.77 -0.35 -7.49
N LEU A 109 -8.94 0.56 -6.99
CA LEU A 109 -9.32 1.96 -6.80
C LEU A 109 -9.63 2.65 -8.14
N GLU A 110 -8.81 2.43 -9.16
CA GLU A 110 -9.04 2.98 -10.50
C GLU A 110 -10.35 2.47 -11.10
N VAL A 111 -10.59 1.15 -11.03
CA VAL A 111 -11.86 0.54 -11.46
C VAL A 111 -13.05 1.12 -10.71
N ASN A 112 -12.95 1.29 -9.39
CA ASN A 112 -14.03 1.87 -8.59
C ASN A 112 -14.30 3.34 -8.96
N ARG A 113 -13.25 4.14 -9.21
CA ARG A 113 -13.40 5.52 -9.70
C ARG A 113 -14.08 5.58 -11.07
N GLU A 114 -13.75 4.64 -11.96
CA GLU A 114 -14.40 4.54 -13.26
C GLU A 114 -15.88 4.15 -13.12
N ILE A 115 -16.20 3.18 -12.26
CA ILE A 115 -17.59 2.80 -11.95
C ILE A 115 -18.36 3.99 -11.38
N GLU A 116 -17.78 4.77 -10.47
CA GLU A 116 -18.42 5.97 -9.92
C GLU A 116 -18.65 7.04 -10.98
N LYS A 117 -17.68 7.23 -11.89
CA LYS A 117 -17.81 8.15 -13.03
C LYS A 117 -18.92 7.70 -13.99
N LEU A 118 -19.03 6.41 -14.28
CA LEU A 118 -20.14 5.85 -15.07
C LEU A 118 -21.48 6.01 -14.35
N ARG A 119 -21.52 5.84 -13.02
CA ARG A 119 -22.74 6.06 -12.24
C ARG A 119 -23.16 7.53 -12.21
N SER A 120 -22.22 8.47 -12.15
CA SER A 120 -22.53 9.90 -12.16
C SER A 120 -23.01 10.37 -13.53
N THR A 121 -22.46 9.84 -14.63
CA THR A 121 -22.97 10.11 -15.98
C THR A 121 -24.35 9.50 -16.23
N MET A 122 -24.66 8.33 -15.64
CA MET A 122 -26.01 7.75 -15.69
C MET A 122 -27.03 8.47 -14.79
N LYS A 123 -26.59 9.06 -13.67
CA LYS A 123 -27.44 9.85 -12.75
C LYS A 123 -27.61 11.30 -13.18
N ALA A 124 -26.80 11.80 -14.11
CA ALA A 124 -27.06 13.10 -14.73
C ALA A 124 -28.44 13.05 -15.38
N PRO A 125 -29.35 14.01 -15.09
CA PRO A 125 -30.65 14.03 -15.73
C PRO A 125 -30.40 14.08 -17.24
N ARG A 126 -30.80 13.03 -17.97
CA ARG A 126 -30.86 13.08 -19.42
C ARG A 126 -31.69 14.31 -19.73
N SER A 127 -31.10 15.33 -20.34
CA SER A 127 -31.88 16.46 -20.82
C SER A 127 -32.97 15.83 -21.69
N THR A 128 -34.23 16.01 -21.29
CA THR A 128 -35.41 15.43 -21.93
C THR A 128 -35.60 15.90 -23.37
N ASN A 129 -34.70 16.75 -23.89
CA ASN A 129 -34.88 17.47 -25.13
C ASN A 129 -34.60 16.66 -26.40
N ASN A 130 -33.88 15.53 -26.37
CA ASN A 130 -33.46 14.88 -27.62
C ASN A 130 -33.81 13.40 -27.79
N ILE A 131 -34.61 12.78 -26.91
CA ILE A 131 -35.04 11.37 -27.11
C ILE A 131 -35.81 11.21 -28.43
N LYS A 132 -36.62 12.21 -28.81
CA LYS A 132 -37.39 12.20 -30.07
C LYS A 132 -36.49 12.40 -31.30
N ALA A 133 -35.48 13.25 -31.20
CA ALA A 133 -34.52 13.50 -32.28
C ALA A 133 -33.59 12.30 -32.51
N ASP A 134 -33.12 11.66 -31.43
CA ASP A 134 -32.28 10.47 -31.51
C ASP A 134 -33.05 9.26 -32.07
N PHE A 135 -34.35 9.16 -31.78
CA PHE A 135 -35.21 8.11 -32.32
C PHE A 135 -35.54 8.31 -33.81
N GLU A 136 -35.81 9.55 -34.24
CA GLU A 136 -36.02 9.88 -35.66
C GLU A 136 -34.75 9.62 -36.49
N LYS A 137 -33.56 9.93 -35.93
CA LYS A 137 -32.28 9.65 -36.58
C LYS A 137 -32.04 8.15 -36.76
N LEU A 138 -32.33 7.35 -35.74
CA LEU A 138 -32.25 5.88 -35.80
C LEU A 138 -33.21 5.24 -36.83
N LYS A 139 -34.38 5.84 -37.07
CA LYS A 139 -35.29 5.39 -38.14
C LYS A 139 -34.77 5.70 -39.54
N GLY A 140 -34.07 6.82 -39.71
CA GLY A 140 -33.48 7.22 -40.99
C GLY A 140 -32.30 6.35 -41.41
N ASP A 141 -31.51 5.86 -40.45
CA ASP A 141 -30.31 5.05 -40.70
C ASP A 141 -30.61 3.54 -40.95
N ILE A 142 -31.87 3.11 -40.82
CA ILE A 142 -32.32 1.70 -41.00
C ILE A 142 -33.03 1.48 -42.37
N LEU A 143 -33.15 2.52 -43.20
CA LEU A 143 -33.64 2.44 -44.59
C LEU A 143 -32.51 2.74 -45.59
#